data_AF-A0A4Q5HC95-F1
#
_entry.id   AF-A0A4Q5HC95-F1
#
_cell.length_a   1.000
_cell.length_b   1.000
_cell.length_c   1.000
_cell.angle_alpha   90.00
_cell.angle_beta   90.00
_cell.angle_gamma   90.00
#
_symmetry.space_group_name_H-M   'P 1'
#
loop_
_entity.id
_entity.type
_entity.pdbx_description
1 polymer ?
#
loop_
_entity_poly.entity_id
_entity_poly.type
_entity_poly.pdbx_seq_one_letter_code
_entity_poly.pdbx_strand_id
1 'polypeptide(L)' 'DQGKEYLFITAWNEWGEGAFIEPDEINKMSYLDAIKEVVHEINK' A
#
# COMPACT_ATOMS: atom_id res chain seq x y z
N ASP A 1 -16.17 7.05 -9.67
CA ASP A 1 -14.98 7.08 -10.53
C ASP A 1 -14.29 8.43 -10.36
N GLN A 2 -13.03 8.47 -9.92
CA GLN A 2 -12.31 9.75 -9.70
C GLN A 2 -11.49 10.20 -10.92
N GLY A 3 -11.46 9.41 -12.00
CA GLY A 3 -10.75 9.75 -13.26
C GLY A 3 -9.24 9.96 -13.07
N LYS A 4 -8.63 9.27 -12.09
CA LYS A 4 -7.20 9.38 -11.79
C LYS A 4 -6.44 8.25 -12.48
N GLU A 5 -5.44 8.60 -13.26
CA GLU A 5 -4.53 7.64 -13.92
C GLU A 5 -3.56 6.98 -12.93
N TYR A 6 -3.27 7.66 -11.83
CA TYR A 6 -2.31 7.21 -10.82
C TYR A 6 -2.90 7.33 -9.42
N LEU A 7 -2.54 6.36 -8.57
CA LEU A 7 -2.76 6.39 -7.14
C LEU A 7 -1.43 6.60 -6.44
N PHE A 8 -1.37 7.56 -5.52
CA PHE A 8 -0.22 7.78 -4.65
C PHE A 8 -0.56 7.29 -3.25
N ILE A 9 0.38 6.60 -2.61
CA ILE A 9 0.25 6.08 -1.24
C ILE A 9 1.18 6.88 -0.33
N THR A 10 0.63 7.42 0.76
CA THR A 10 1.37 8.09 1.82
C THR A 10 1.53 7.14 3.01
N ALA A 11 2.74 6.82 3.46
CA ALA A 11 4.03 6.91 2.81
C ALA A 11 4.69 5.52 2.86
N TRP A 12 5.92 5.38 2.35
CA TRP A 12 6.67 4.15 2.59
C TRP A 12 6.89 3.93 4.10
N ASN A 13 7.41 4.93 4.80
CA ASN A 13 7.87 4.80 6.18
C ASN A 13 7.59 6.02 7.06
N GLU A 14 6.38 6.58 7.02
CA GLU A 14 5.97 7.66 7.94
C GLU A 14 5.46 7.09 9.27
N TRP A 15 6.40 6.63 10.08
CA TRP A 15 6.13 5.97 11.35
C TRP A 15 5.54 6.92 12.41
N GLY A 16 5.93 8.20 12.41
CA GLY A 16 5.50 9.17 13.42
C GLY A 16 3.99 9.44 13.38
N GLU A 17 3.40 9.35 12.18
CA GLU A 17 1.97 9.55 11.95
C GLU A 17 1.22 8.21 11.73
N GLY A 18 1.91 7.08 11.81
CA GLY A 18 1.32 5.74 11.58
C GLY A 18 0.95 5.46 10.12
N ALA A 19 1.48 6.24 9.18
CA ALA A 19 1.23 6.13 7.75
C ALA A 19 2.42 5.44 7.04
N PHE A 20 2.72 4.21 7.46
CA PHE A 20 3.78 3.39 6.87
C PHE A 20 3.21 2.12 6.23
N ILE A 21 3.83 1.70 5.13
CA ILE A 21 3.60 0.39 4.51
C ILE A 21 4.89 -0.46 4.50
N GLU A 22 5.98 0.10 5.02
CA GLU A 22 7.22 -0.60 5.28
C GLU A 22 6.96 -1.85 6.14
N PRO A 23 7.51 -3.01 5.77
CA PRO A 23 7.37 -4.23 6.56
C PRO A 23 7.93 -4.06 7.96
N ASP A 24 7.20 -4.59 8.94
CA ASP A 24 7.54 -4.47 10.35
C ASP A 24 7.46 -5.82 11.06
N GLU A 25 7.73 -5.84 12.36
CA GLU A 25 7.70 -7.07 13.14
C GLU A 25 6.28 -7.60 13.43
N ILE A 26 5.24 -6.76 13.32
CA ILE A 26 3.86 -7.07 13.71
C ILE A 26 3.05 -7.53 12.49
N ASN A 27 3.01 -6.71 11.47
CA ASN A 27 2.29 -6.82 10.21
C ASN A 27 3.11 -7.51 9.11
N LYS A 28 4.43 -7.68 9.29
CA LYS A 28 5.32 -8.31 8.31
C LYS A 28 5.10 -7.71 6.92
N MET A 29 4.77 -8.53 5.92
CA MET A 29 4.57 -8.09 4.53
C MET A 29 3.12 -7.71 4.18
N SER A 30 2.19 -7.79 5.14
CA SER A 30 0.74 -7.79 4.84
C SER A 30 0.24 -6.58 4.04
N TYR A 31 0.78 -5.39 4.29
CA TYR A 31 0.41 -4.20 3.52
C TYR A 31 0.83 -4.30 2.04
N LEU A 32 2.03 -4.79 1.77
CA LEU A 32 2.54 -4.93 0.41
C LEU A 32 1.85 -6.08 -0.33
N ASP A 33 1.53 -7.16 0.38
CA ASP A 33 0.76 -8.28 -0.18
C ASP A 33 -0.66 -7.85 -0.57
N ALA A 34 -1.32 -7.05 0.26
CA ALA A 34 -2.64 -6.49 -0.07
C ALA A 34 -2.58 -5.56 -1.30
N ILE A 35 -1.56 -4.69 -1.39
CA ILE A 35 -1.37 -3.84 -2.58
C ILE A 35 -1.16 -4.71 -3.83
N LYS A 36 -0.33 -5.76 -3.73
CA LYS A 36 -0.06 -6.68 -4.83
C LYS A 36 -1.33 -7.40 -5.30
N GLU A 37 -2.18 -7.84 -4.37
CA GLU A 37 -3.45 -8.48 -4.68
C GLU A 37 -4.38 -7.54 -5.47
N VAL A 38 -4.59 -6.33 -4.97
CA VAL A 38 -5.42 -5.31 -5.65
C VAL A 38 -4.88 -4.97 -7.03
N VAL A 39 -3.56 -4.77 -7.16
CA VAL A 39 -2.92 -4.51 -8.46
C VAL A 39 -3.09 -5.70 -9.41
N HIS A 40 -2.99 -6.93 -8.90
CA HIS A 40 -3.22 -8.11 -9.73
C HIS A 40 -4.67 -8.22 -10.19
N GLU A 41 -5.64 -7.94 -9.31
CA GLU A 41 -7.07 -7.95 -9.66
C GLU A 41 -7.44 -6.90 -10.71
N ILE A 42 -6.88 -5.69 -10.60
CA ILE A 42 -7.12 -4.62 -11.57
C ILE A 42 -6.54 -4.95 -12.95
N ASN A 43 -5.44 -5.69 -13.00
CA ASN A 43 -4.75 -6.05 -14.25
C ASN A 43 -5.23 -7.38 -14.87
N LYS A 44 -6.26 -8.03 -14.31
CA LYS A 44 -6.95 -9.15 -14.96
C LYS A 44 -7.83 -8.65 -16.10
#